data_AF-A0A0Q4JBV9-F1
#
_entry.id   AF-A0A0Q4JBV9-F1
#
_cell.length_a   1.000
_cell.length_b   1.000
_cell.length_c   1.000
_cell.angle_alpha   90.00
_cell.angle_beta   90.00
_cell.angle_gamma   90.00
#
_symmetry.space_group_name_H-M   'P 1'
#
loop_
_entity.id
_entity.type
_entity.pdbx_description
1 polymer ?
#
loop_
_entity_poly.entity_id
_entity_poly.type
_entity_poly.pdbx_seq_one_letter_code
_entity_poly.pdbx_strand_id
1 'polypeptide(L)'
;MLVSLLWLVAALLVARFATRPWVEGVAAVLAGVAGTTLPDLDLLLPLGHRSGLTHSLLPLLLAFTVRNWRPVLGGLAIGIGLHLAADVFPNAMRGFATVKLPGIGSIGAGASYGWLGVQALLATLVGVALLVTRLPVRIAGVGAVLLIAIGVAYLHATDGGWPALCVYAAFGWAAVRRRSTSDRMNG
;
A
#
# COMPACT_ATOMS: atom_id res chain seq x y z
N MET A 1 4.58 2.89 14.63
CA MET A 1 3.14 2.97 14.94
C MET A 1 2.63 4.36 15.36
N LEU A 2 3.11 5.00 16.44
CA LEU A 2 2.69 6.40 16.72
C LEU A 2 3.01 7.33 15.53
N VAL A 3 4.15 7.09 14.88
CA VAL A 3 4.59 7.79 13.67
C VAL A 3 3.62 7.60 12.50
N SER A 4 3.05 6.41 12.25
CA SER A 4 2.07 6.23 11.15
C SER A 4 0.77 6.97 11.40
N LEU A 5 0.30 7.01 12.65
CA LEU A 5 -0.87 7.81 13.02
C LEU A 5 -0.61 9.31 12.83
N LEU A 6 0.57 9.80 13.19
CA LEU A 6 0.95 11.21 12.95
C LEU A 6 0.96 11.54 11.45
N TRP A 7 1.54 10.68 10.61
CA TRP A 7 1.52 10.86 9.16
C TRP A 7 0.10 10.81 8.58
N LEU A 8 -0.76 9.92 9.09
CA LEU A 8 -2.16 9.84 8.66
C LEU A 8 -2.93 11.10 9.04
N VAL A 9 -2.77 11.59 10.27
CA VAL A 9 -3.40 12.85 10.71
C VAL A 9 -2.90 14.01 9.86
N ALA A 10 -1.59 14.10 9.62
CA ALA A 10 -1.03 15.12 8.74
C ALA A 10 -1.62 15.05 7.32
N ALA A 11 -1.72 13.86 6.74
CA ALA A 11 -2.33 13.64 5.42
C ALA A 11 -3.80 14.10 5.38
N LEU A 12 -4.59 13.77 6.42
CA LEU A 12 -5.98 14.18 6.55
C LEU A 12 -6.14 15.69 6.69
N LEU A 13 -5.28 16.34 7.49
CA LEU A 13 -5.27 17.80 7.65
C LEU A 13 -4.89 18.49 6.33
N VAL A 14 -3.84 18.03 5.65
CA VAL A 14 -3.43 18.56 4.35
C VAL A 14 -4.54 18.39 3.32
N ALA A 15 -5.19 17.23 3.25
CA ALA A 15 -6.29 16.98 2.34
C ALA A 15 -7.53 17.84 2.65
N ARG A 16 -7.83 18.09 3.93
CA ARG A 16 -8.96 18.93 4.35
C ARG A 16 -8.84 20.37 3.84
N PHE A 17 -7.63 20.91 3.78
CA PHE A 17 -7.36 22.28 3.32
C PHE A 17 -6.85 22.33 1.87
N ALA A 18 -6.92 21.21 1.14
CA ALA A 18 -6.43 21.15 -0.23
C ALA A 18 -7.35 21.92 -1.18
N THR A 19 -6.87 23.07 -1.64
CA THR A 19 -7.52 23.88 -2.69
C THR A 19 -6.83 23.72 -4.05
N ARG A 20 -5.65 23.09 -4.08
CA ARG A 20 -4.83 22.90 -5.29
C ARG A 20 -4.46 21.43 -5.45
N PRO A 21 -4.46 20.88 -6.68
CA PRO A 21 -4.18 19.46 -6.90
C PRO A 21 -2.81 18.97 -6.40
N TRP A 22 -1.79 19.84 -6.33
CA TRP A 22 -0.48 19.43 -5.81
C TRP A 22 -0.51 19.21 -4.29
N VAL A 23 -1.40 19.91 -3.56
CA VAL A 23 -1.62 19.70 -2.12
C VAL A 23 -2.27 18.33 -1.88
N GLU A 24 -3.22 17.94 -2.76
CA GLU A 24 -3.78 16.59 -2.76
C GLU A 24 -2.71 15.52 -3.05
N GLY A 25 -1.79 15.80 -3.97
CA GLY A 25 -0.63 14.94 -4.22
C GLY A 25 0.28 14.79 -2.99
N VAL A 26 0.56 15.87 -2.27
CA VAL A 26 1.30 15.83 -0.99
C VAL A 26 0.55 14.97 0.02
N ALA A 27 -0.76 15.19 0.21
CA ALA A 27 -1.57 14.39 1.12
C ALA A 27 -1.52 12.89 0.79
N ALA A 28 -1.55 12.53 -0.50
CA ALA A 28 -1.39 11.15 -0.94
C ALA A 28 -0.02 10.58 -0.56
N VAL A 29 1.08 11.32 -0.76
CA VAL A 29 2.42 10.85 -0.38
C VAL A 29 2.51 10.64 1.14
N LEU A 30 2.03 11.59 1.94
CA LEU A 30 2.00 11.47 3.40
C LEU A 30 1.19 10.24 3.86
N ALA A 31 0.04 10.01 3.22
CA ALA A 31 -0.79 8.85 3.49
C ALA A 31 -0.10 7.53 3.10
N GLY A 32 0.67 7.52 2.02
CA GLY A 32 1.50 6.38 1.64
C GLY A 32 2.54 6.04 2.69
N VAL A 33 3.22 7.05 3.25
CA VAL A 33 4.15 6.86 4.38
C VAL A 33 3.43 6.29 5.61
N ALA A 34 2.22 6.76 5.90
CA ALA A 34 1.43 6.19 6.99
C ALA A 34 1.10 4.70 6.73
N GLY A 35 0.72 4.37 5.49
CA GLY A 35 0.30 3.03 5.09
C GLY A 35 1.37 1.96 5.18
N THR A 36 2.66 2.32 5.12
CA THR A 36 3.75 1.33 5.22
C THR A 36 3.88 0.71 6.61
N THR A 37 3.23 1.26 7.64
CA THR A 37 3.28 0.72 9.01
C THR A 37 1.93 0.82 9.74
N LEU A 38 0.85 1.16 9.03
CA LEU A 38 -0.51 1.18 9.59
C LEU A 38 -1.08 -0.23 9.83
N PRO A 39 -0.84 -1.24 8.99
CA PRO A 39 -1.35 -2.60 9.23
C PRO A 39 -0.95 -3.17 10.60
N ASP A 40 0.27 -2.84 11.06
CA ASP A 40 0.82 -3.21 12.37
C ASP A 40 0.12 -2.57 13.59
N LEU A 41 -0.94 -1.78 13.39
CA LEU A 41 -1.79 -1.32 14.50
C LEU A 41 -2.38 -2.50 15.30
N ASP A 42 -2.49 -3.66 14.68
CA ASP A 42 -2.92 -4.89 15.33
C ASP A 42 -1.95 -5.41 16.39
N LEU A 43 -0.67 -4.99 16.38
CA LEU A 43 0.31 -5.33 17.41
C LEU A 43 -0.04 -4.71 18.78
N LEU A 44 -0.91 -3.68 18.81
CA LEU A 44 -1.50 -3.17 20.05
C LEU A 44 -2.52 -4.12 20.67
N LEU A 45 -3.01 -5.07 19.89
CA LEU A 45 -4.02 -6.02 20.31
C LEU A 45 -3.33 -7.35 20.67
N PRO A 46 -3.78 -8.06 21.72
CA PRO A 46 -3.19 -9.33 22.14
C PRO A 46 -3.63 -10.49 21.23
N LEU A 47 -3.39 -10.40 19.92
CA LEU A 47 -3.89 -11.36 18.92
C LEU A 47 -2.97 -12.57 18.72
N GLY A 48 -1.67 -12.43 18.99
CA GLY A 48 -0.63 -13.44 18.74
C GLY A 48 -0.34 -13.71 17.26
N HIS A 49 -0.97 -12.95 16.35
CA HIS A 49 -1.06 -13.15 14.90
C HIS A 49 -1.29 -11.79 14.23
N ARG A 50 -1.02 -11.68 12.92
CA ARG A 50 -1.47 -10.54 12.10
C ARG A 50 -2.99 -10.56 11.98
N SER A 51 -3.63 -9.44 12.20
CA SER A 51 -5.06 -9.25 11.99
C SER A 51 -5.36 -9.18 10.51
N GLY A 52 -6.21 -10.09 10.02
CA GLY A 52 -6.72 -10.01 8.66
C GLY A 52 -7.54 -8.74 8.41
N LEU A 53 -8.02 -8.04 9.46
CA LEU A 53 -8.71 -6.77 9.28
C LEU A 53 -7.74 -5.64 8.92
N THR A 54 -6.63 -5.49 9.66
CA THR A 54 -5.66 -4.41 9.42
C THR A 54 -4.76 -4.73 8.23
N HIS A 55 -4.45 -6.02 8.01
CA HIS A 55 -3.76 -6.52 6.83
C HIS A 55 -4.74 -6.78 5.68
N SER A 56 -5.61 -5.81 5.40
CA SER A 56 -6.54 -5.84 4.28
C SER A 56 -6.86 -4.44 3.77
N LEU A 57 -7.76 -4.38 2.79
CA LEU A 57 -8.34 -3.13 2.28
C LEU A 57 -9.40 -2.56 3.23
N LEU A 58 -9.83 -3.29 4.26
CA LEU A 58 -10.91 -2.88 5.14
C LEU A 58 -10.69 -1.49 5.77
N PRO A 59 -9.49 -1.11 6.27
CA PRO A 59 -9.26 0.23 6.81
C PRO A 59 -9.60 1.35 5.82
N LEU A 60 -9.41 1.10 4.52
CA LEU A 60 -9.74 2.04 3.45
C LEU A 60 -11.24 2.07 3.17
N LEU A 61 -11.91 0.91 3.17
CA LEU A 61 -13.35 0.80 2.90
C LEU A 61 -14.19 1.60 3.90
N LEU A 62 -13.77 1.63 5.17
CA LEU A 62 -14.46 2.41 6.22
C LEU A 62 -14.45 3.92 5.94
N ALA A 63 -13.44 4.41 5.21
CA ALA A 63 -13.27 5.82 4.89
C ALA A 63 -13.65 6.16 3.43
N PHE A 64 -14.08 5.17 2.64
CA PHE A 64 -14.31 5.31 1.20
C PHE A 64 -15.46 6.25 0.83
N THR A 65 -16.42 6.43 1.74
CA THR A 65 -17.58 7.32 1.55
C THR A 65 -17.21 8.81 1.57
N VAL A 66 -16.05 9.17 2.12
CA VAL A 66 -15.61 10.56 2.24
C VAL A 66 -14.84 10.98 0.98
N ARG A 67 -15.55 11.55 0.00
CA ARG A 67 -14.96 11.92 -1.32
C ARG A 67 -13.70 12.79 -1.23
N ASN A 68 -13.63 13.69 -0.26
CA ASN A 68 -12.51 14.62 -0.10
C ASN A 68 -11.23 13.91 0.35
N TRP A 69 -11.34 12.67 0.85
CA TRP A 69 -10.20 11.87 1.30
C TRP A 69 -9.68 10.92 0.23
N ARG A 70 -10.24 10.92 -0.99
CA ARG A 70 -9.79 10.05 -2.08
C ARG A 70 -8.28 10.10 -2.36
N PRO A 71 -7.59 11.26 -2.34
CA PRO A 71 -6.12 11.28 -2.45
C PRO A 71 -5.43 10.57 -1.29
N VAL A 72 -5.90 10.78 -0.06
CA VAL A 72 -5.40 10.11 1.15
C VAL A 72 -5.60 8.62 1.06
N LEU A 73 -6.79 8.16 0.67
CA LEU A 73 -7.10 6.74 0.46
C LEU A 73 -6.22 6.13 -0.64
N GLY A 74 -5.97 6.87 -1.73
CA GLY A 74 -5.11 6.41 -2.81
C GLY A 74 -3.69 6.16 -2.35
N GLY A 75 -3.10 7.13 -1.66
CA GLY A 75 -1.77 7.01 -1.07
C GLY A 75 -1.69 5.92 0.00
N LEU A 76 -2.62 5.93 0.94
CA LEU A 76 -2.70 4.94 2.03
C LEU A 76 -2.81 3.51 1.49
N ALA A 77 -3.60 3.30 0.44
CA ALA A 77 -3.74 2.00 -0.20
C ALA A 77 -2.44 1.50 -0.83
N ILE A 78 -1.66 2.39 -1.47
CA ILE A 78 -0.33 2.03 -1.99
C ILE A 78 0.62 1.66 -0.85
N GLY A 79 0.64 2.46 0.23
CA GLY A 79 1.47 2.17 1.41
C GLY A 79 1.14 0.83 2.07
N ILE A 80 -0.14 0.54 2.27
CA ILE A 80 -0.63 -0.75 2.77
C ILE A 80 -0.21 -1.87 1.80
N GLY A 81 -0.38 -1.67 0.49
CA GLY A 81 0.04 -2.64 -0.52
C GLY A 81 1.51 -3.01 -0.43
N LEU A 82 2.39 -2.03 -0.24
CA LEU A 82 3.83 -2.23 -0.05
C LEU A 82 4.15 -2.99 1.25
N HIS A 83 3.48 -2.65 2.36
CA HIS A 83 3.64 -3.36 3.63
C HIS A 83 3.28 -4.85 3.47
N LEU A 84 2.08 -5.13 2.97
CA LEU A 84 1.60 -6.49 2.79
C LEU A 84 2.46 -7.27 1.79
N ALA A 85 3.02 -6.61 0.77
CA ALA A 85 3.93 -7.26 -0.17
C ALA A 85 5.22 -7.75 0.51
N ALA A 86 5.75 -7.02 1.50
CA ALA A 86 6.86 -7.51 2.33
C ALA A 86 6.44 -8.71 3.18
N ASP A 87 5.25 -8.64 3.78
CA ASP A 87 4.73 -9.70 4.64
C ASP A 87 4.40 -11.02 3.92
N VAL A 88 4.29 -10.99 2.59
CA VAL A 88 4.19 -12.22 1.77
C VAL A 88 5.48 -13.03 1.84
N PHE A 89 6.62 -12.44 2.20
CA PHE A 89 7.92 -13.11 2.21
C PHE A 89 8.57 -13.15 3.60
N PRO A 90 7.91 -13.66 4.65
CA PRO A 90 8.52 -13.77 5.96
C PRO A 90 9.59 -14.87 5.95
N ASN A 91 10.53 -14.81 6.90
CA ASN A 91 11.52 -15.87 7.12
C ASN A 91 10.85 -17.24 7.35
N ALA A 92 9.71 -17.24 8.06
CA ALA A 92 8.82 -18.40 8.18
C ALA A 92 7.38 -17.94 8.42
N MET A 93 6.42 -18.50 7.68
CA MET A 93 4.99 -18.22 7.85
C MET A 93 4.41 -19.00 9.05
N ARG A 94 4.77 -18.58 10.27
CA ARG A 94 4.35 -19.18 11.55
C ARG A 94 4.06 -18.08 12.60
N GLY A 95 3.19 -18.38 13.57
CA GLY A 95 2.86 -17.47 14.67
C GLY A 95 2.42 -16.09 14.17
N PHE A 96 3.13 -15.05 14.58
CA PHE A 96 2.87 -13.67 14.17
C PHE A 96 2.96 -13.42 12.66
N ALA A 97 3.60 -14.28 11.87
CA ALA A 97 3.57 -14.14 10.41
C ALA A 97 2.21 -14.57 9.82
N THR A 98 1.49 -15.47 10.49
CA THR A 98 0.19 -15.96 9.99
C THR A 98 -0.95 -14.98 10.27
N VAL A 99 -1.92 -14.96 9.36
CA VAL A 99 -3.10 -14.11 9.42
C VAL A 99 -4.17 -14.78 10.28
N LYS A 100 -4.84 -13.98 11.11
CA LYS A 100 -5.96 -14.37 11.96
C LYS A 100 -7.20 -13.55 11.60
N LEU A 101 -8.32 -14.24 11.43
CA LEU A 101 -9.62 -13.63 11.20
C LEU A 101 -10.43 -13.57 12.51
N PRO A 102 -11.22 -12.52 12.74
CA PRO A 102 -12.12 -12.44 13.90
C PRO A 102 -13.10 -13.62 13.91
N GLY A 103 -13.29 -14.25 15.06
CA GLY A 103 -14.21 -15.37 15.24
C GLY A 103 -13.79 -16.71 14.61
N ILE A 104 -12.77 -16.74 13.75
CA ILE A 104 -12.32 -17.95 13.03
C ILE A 104 -10.95 -18.43 13.55
N GLY A 105 -10.07 -17.52 13.95
CA GLY A 105 -8.71 -17.85 14.34
C GLY A 105 -7.72 -17.76 13.18
N SER A 106 -6.55 -18.39 13.33
CA SER A 106 -5.52 -18.38 12.28
C SER A 106 -6.01 -19.13 11.05
N ILE A 107 -5.79 -18.58 9.86
CA ILE A 107 -6.16 -19.22 8.60
C ILE A 107 -5.08 -20.19 8.09
N GLY A 108 -3.99 -20.35 8.83
CA GLY A 108 -2.86 -21.21 8.46
C GLY A 108 -1.94 -20.59 7.41
N ALA A 109 -0.78 -21.21 7.20
CA ALA A 109 0.31 -20.62 6.40
C ALA A 109 -0.06 -20.40 4.93
N GLY A 110 -0.61 -21.41 4.25
CA GLY A 110 -0.98 -21.32 2.83
C GLY A 110 -2.00 -20.21 2.55
N ALA A 111 -3.07 -20.16 3.35
CA ALA A 111 -4.08 -19.11 3.21
C ALA A 111 -3.55 -17.72 3.61
N SER A 112 -2.58 -17.64 4.53
CA SER A 112 -1.92 -16.37 4.89
C SER A 112 -1.14 -15.78 3.72
N TYR A 113 -0.38 -16.59 2.98
CA TYR A 113 0.28 -16.13 1.75
C TYR A 113 -0.72 -15.61 0.72
N GLY A 114 -1.80 -16.37 0.48
CA GLY A 114 -2.86 -15.97 -0.44
C GLY A 114 -3.55 -14.67 -0.02
N TRP A 115 -3.89 -14.55 1.26
CA TRP A 115 -4.52 -13.36 1.83
C TRP A 115 -3.64 -12.13 1.64
N LEU A 116 -2.38 -12.18 2.11
CA LEU A 116 -1.46 -11.05 2.04
C LEU A 116 -1.16 -10.67 0.58
N GLY A 117 -0.93 -11.65 -0.30
CA GLY A 117 -0.62 -11.39 -1.70
C GLY A 117 -1.79 -10.75 -2.47
N VAL A 118 -3.00 -11.30 -2.31
CA VAL A 118 -4.21 -10.72 -2.93
C VAL A 118 -4.48 -9.33 -2.38
N GLN A 119 -4.41 -9.15 -1.06
CA GLN A 119 -4.65 -7.85 -0.45
C GLN A 119 -3.59 -6.82 -0.83
N ALA A 120 -2.31 -7.20 -0.96
CA ALA A 120 -1.24 -6.33 -1.45
C ALA A 120 -1.51 -5.84 -2.88
N LEU A 121 -1.89 -6.75 -3.77
CA LEU A 121 -2.22 -6.45 -5.15
C LEU A 121 -3.44 -5.53 -5.24
N LEU A 122 -4.55 -5.90 -4.58
CA LEU A 122 -5.78 -5.11 -4.59
C LEU A 122 -5.56 -3.71 -4.00
N ALA A 123 -4.82 -3.59 -2.90
CA ALA A 123 -4.50 -2.30 -2.29
C ALA A 123 -3.69 -1.40 -3.24
N THR A 124 -2.66 -1.97 -3.89
CA THR A 124 -1.87 -1.24 -4.88
C THR A 124 -2.73 -0.78 -6.06
N LEU A 125 -3.56 -1.66 -6.63
CA LEU A 125 -4.41 -1.34 -7.78
C LEU A 125 -5.47 -0.29 -7.45
N VAL A 126 -6.16 -0.44 -6.31
CA VAL A 126 -7.14 0.55 -5.83
C VAL A 126 -6.47 1.89 -5.60
N GLY A 127 -5.29 1.89 -4.98
CA GLY A 127 -4.54 3.11 -4.72
C GLY A 127 -4.15 3.85 -6.00
N VAL A 128 -3.60 3.13 -6.98
CA VAL A 128 -3.29 3.69 -8.31
C VAL A 128 -4.56 4.22 -8.97
N ALA A 129 -5.65 3.44 -9.00
CA ALA A 129 -6.92 3.86 -9.61
C ALA A 129 -7.47 5.15 -8.99
N LEU A 130 -7.41 5.27 -7.65
CA LEU A 130 -7.85 6.48 -6.95
C LEU A 130 -6.98 7.70 -7.30
N LEU A 131 -5.66 7.53 -7.39
CA LEU A 131 -4.76 8.66 -7.70
C LEU A 131 -4.88 9.11 -9.15
N VAL A 132 -4.91 8.19 -10.12
CA VAL A 132 -5.00 8.55 -11.55
C VAL A 132 -6.34 9.15 -11.94
N THR A 133 -7.42 8.77 -11.25
CA THR A 133 -8.76 9.36 -11.49
C THR A 133 -8.96 10.69 -10.78
N ARG A 134 -8.16 11.00 -9.76
CA ARG A 134 -8.34 12.20 -8.94
C ARG A 134 -7.35 13.33 -9.27
N LEU A 135 -6.10 12.98 -9.61
CA LEU A 135 -5.01 13.93 -9.77
C LEU A 135 -4.69 14.17 -11.25
N PRO A 136 -4.30 15.40 -11.64
CA PRO A 136 -3.73 15.65 -12.96
C PRO A 136 -2.51 14.75 -13.21
N VAL A 137 -2.35 14.25 -14.45
CA VAL A 137 -1.34 13.25 -14.82
C VAL A 137 0.09 13.60 -14.36
N ARG A 138 0.48 14.88 -14.43
CA ARG A 138 1.81 15.34 -13.99
C ARG A 138 2.00 15.14 -12.48
N ILE A 139 0.98 15.47 -11.70
CA ILE A 139 1.00 15.35 -10.24
C ILE A 139 0.89 13.89 -9.82
N ALA A 140 0.05 13.11 -10.50
CA ALA A 140 -0.01 11.66 -10.30
C ALA A 140 1.34 11.01 -10.62
N GLY A 141 2.03 11.42 -11.69
CA GLY A 141 3.35 10.93 -12.06
C GLY A 141 4.43 11.26 -11.02
N VAL A 142 4.51 12.51 -10.58
CA VAL A 142 5.44 12.91 -9.50
C VAL A 142 5.12 12.15 -8.21
N GLY A 143 3.84 12.06 -7.82
CA GLY A 143 3.41 11.30 -6.66
C GLY A 143 3.78 9.82 -6.75
N ALA A 144 3.63 9.20 -7.91
CA ALA A 144 4.04 7.82 -8.16
C ALA A 144 5.55 7.64 -7.98
N VAL A 145 6.37 8.54 -8.52
CA VAL A 145 7.84 8.50 -8.33
C VAL A 145 8.22 8.59 -6.85
N LEU A 146 7.59 9.51 -6.10
CA LEU A 146 7.84 9.65 -4.67
C LEU A 146 7.40 8.41 -3.88
N LEU A 147 6.21 7.87 -4.17
CA LEU A 147 5.70 6.65 -3.53
C LEU A 147 6.56 5.43 -3.87
N ILE A 148 7.10 5.34 -5.10
CA ILE A 148 8.07 4.31 -5.47
C ILE A 148 9.35 4.47 -4.66
N ALA A 149 9.90 5.69 -4.55
CA ALA A 149 11.11 5.94 -3.77
C ALA A 149 10.92 5.56 -2.29
N ILE A 150 9.78 5.94 -1.70
CA ILE A 150 9.39 5.56 -0.34
C ILE A 150 9.25 4.04 -0.23
N GLY A 151 8.58 3.39 -1.17
CA GLY A 151 8.42 1.94 -1.20
C GLY A 151 9.74 1.21 -1.30
N VAL A 152 10.67 1.70 -2.13
CA VAL A 152 12.03 1.15 -2.23
C VAL A 152 12.78 1.29 -0.92
N ALA A 153 12.78 2.48 -0.32
CA ALA A 153 13.43 2.72 0.97
C ALA A 153 12.85 1.83 2.08
N TYR A 154 11.52 1.71 2.13
CA TYR A 154 10.81 0.88 3.08
C TYR A 154 11.14 -0.60 2.91
N LEU A 155 10.97 -1.15 1.70
CA LEU A 155 11.21 -2.57 1.42
C LEU A 155 12.68 -2.94 1.60
N HIS A 156 13.62 -2.04 1.29
CA HIS A 156 15.03 -2.28 1.57
C HIS A 156 15.33 -2.43 3.07
N ALA A 157 14.58 -1.73 3.92
CA ALA A 157 14.75 -1.75 5.37
C ALA A 157 13.88 -2.79 6.11
N THR A 158 13.04 -3.54 5.38
CA THR A 158 12.03 -4.44 5.98
C THR A 158 12.33 -5.90 5.66
N ASP A 159 12.13 -6.78 6.64
CA ASP A 159 12.22 -8.23 6.44
C ASP A 159 11.23 -8.68 5.35
N GLY A 160 11.70 -9.54 4.44
CA GLY A 160 10.90 -9.97 3.27
C GLY A 160 10.79 -8.93 2.14
N GLY A 161 11.31 -7.72 2.33
CA GLY A 161 11.20 -6.66 1.34
C GLY A 161 12.06 -6.84 0.09
N TRP A 162 13.23 -7.50 0.18
CA TRP A 162 14.07 -7.81 -0.99
C TRP A 162 13.37 -8.68 -2.04
N PRO A 163 12.76 -9.83 -1.68
CA PRO A 163 11.91 -10.58 -2.59
C PRO A 163 10.79 -9.74 -3.22
N ALA A 164 10.11 -8.91 -2.42
CA ALA A 164 9.07 -8.02 -2.93
C ALA A 164 9.63 -7.01 -3.95
N LEU A 165 10.81 -6.42 -3.70
CA LEU A 165 11.50 -5.54 -4.63
C LEU A 165 11.84 -6.24 -5.95
N CYS A 166 12.34 -7.48 -5.89
CA CYS A 166 12.61 -8.27 -7.09
C CYS A 166 11.33 -8.50 -7.92
N VAL A 167 10.22 -8.82 -7.26
CA VAL A 167 8.92 -8.98 -7.92
C VAL A 167 8.48 -7.67 -8.58
N TYR A 168 8.50 -6.55 -7.86
CA TYR A 168 8.14 -5.24 -8.42
C TYR A 168 9.04 -4.83 -9.58
N ALA A 169 10.36 -5.04 -9.46
CA ALA A 169 11.32 -4.75 -10.52
C ALA A 169 11.06 -5.60 -11.78
N ALA A 170 10.79 -6.90 -11.61
CA ALA A 170 10.46 -7.78 -12.73
C ALA A 170 9.19 -7.35 -13.47
N PHE A 171 8.12 -7.01 -12.73
CA PHE A 171 6.88 -6.49 -13.33
C PHE A 171 7.08 -5.13 -14.00
N GLY A 172 7.83 -4.22 -13.36
CA GLY A 172 8.17 -2.91 -13.92
C GLY A 172 8.94 -3.05 -15.24
N TRP A 173 9.97 -3.91 -15.25
CA TRP A 173 10.74 -4.21 -16.47
C TRP A 173 9.87 -4.81 -17.58
N ALA A 174 9.03 -5.78 -17.25
CA ALA A 174 8.12 -6.39 -18.22
C ALA A 174 7.14 -5.37 -18.83
N ALA A 175 6.62 -4.44 -18.01
CA ALA A 175 5.72 -3.39 -18.45
C ALA A 175 6.41 -2.40 -19.41
N VAL A 176 7.65 -2.00 -19.11
CA VAL A 176 8.45 -1.13 -20.00
C VAL A 176 8.75 -1.83 -21.31
N ARG A 177 9.19 -3.10 -21.26
CA ARG A 177 9.57 -3.86 -22.46
C ARG A 177 8.40 -4.04 -23.43
N ARG A 178 7.19 -4.32 -22.92
CA ARG A 178 5.99 -4.50 -23.77
C ARG A 178 5.65 -3.24 -24.56
N ARG A 179 5.79 -2.04 -23.96
CA ARG A 179 5.54 -0.76 -24.65
C ARG A 179 6.49 -0.55 -25.82
N SER A 180 7.79 -0.79 -25.61
CA SER A 180 8.81 -0.63 -26.66
C SER A 180 8.66 -1.59 -27.84
N THR A 181 7.95 -2.71 -27.66
CA THR A 181 7.61 -3.63 -28.76
C THR A 181 6.37 -3.16 -29.51
N SER A 182 5.33 -2.68 -28.82
CA SER A 182 4.13 -2.11 -29.46
C SER A 182 4.45 -0.87 -30.30
N ASP A 183 5.30 0.03 -29.81
CA ASP A 183 5.69 1.24 -30.56
C ASP A 183 6.47 0.89 -31.84
N ARG A 184 7.22 -0.22 -31.85
CA ARG A 184 7.96 -0.72 -33.02
C ARG A 184 7.11 -1.41 -34.08
N MET A 185 5.91 -1.85 -33.74
CA MET A 185 4.98 -2.47 -34.71
C MET A 185 4.03 -1.45 -35.35
N ASN A 186 3.93 -0.24 -34.78
CA ASN A 186 2.99 0.81 -35.19
C ASN A 186 3.67 2.03 -35.84
N GLY A 187 4.99 2.01 -36.03
CA GLY A 187 5.78 3.05 -36.70
C GLY A 187 6.51 2.49 -37.91
#